data_AF-A0A4P8YKY3-F1
#
_entry.id   AF-A0A4P8YKY3-F1
#
_cell.length_a   1.000
_cell.length_b   1.000
_cell.length_c   1.000
_cell.angle_alpha   90.00
_cell.angle_beta   90.00
_cell.angle_gamma   90.00
#
_symmetry.space_group_name_H-M   'P 1'
#
loop_
_entity.id
_entity.type
_entity.pdbx_description
1 polymer ?
#
loop_
_entity_poly.entity_id
_entity_poly.type
_entity_poly.pdbx_seq_one_letter_code
_entity_poly.pdbx_strand_id
1 'polypeptide(L)'
;MTNEITIDDGCDYTSLIVWRMNAGARARSGAGFVMPPVPQQVVPPLCKKTVTRSSKPKPTKRRSTDTTPADVLVSVMFGKTLTYRGILAALAKQHPECSLTLRQLQMRVFSMIESRYVGITRHDDMPVTHYTLYSIDPRFYTLSAAQKR
;
A
#
# COMPACT_ATOMS: atom_id res chain seq x y z
N MET A 1 23.16 -16.09 -4.46
CA MET A 1 23.13 -15.99 -2.98
C MET A 1 22.53 -14.63 -2.65
N THR A 2 21.23 -14.56 -2.38
CA THR A 2 20.56 -13.32 -1.97
C THR A 2 20.81 -13.14 -0.48
N ASN A 3 21.53 -12.09 -0.10
CA ASN A 3 21.73 -11.71 1.29
C ASN A 3 20.38 -11.25 1.86
N GLU A 4 19.79 -12.07 2.72
CA GLU A 4 18.61 -11.71 3.49
C GLU A 4 19.04 -10.70 4.56
N ILE A 5 18.70 -9.42 4.34
CA ILE A 5 18.95 -8.36 5.32
C ILE A 5 17.89 -8.53 6.41
N THR A 6 18.22 -9.25 7.47
CA THR A 6 17.38 -9.31 8.67
C THR A 6 17.48 -7.96 9.38
N ILE A 7 16.40 -7.18 9.32
CA ILE A 7 16.29 -5.91 10.04
C ILE A 7 16.08 -6.25 11.52
N ASP A 8 17.08 -5.97 12.35
CA ASP A 8 16.97 -6.06 13.80
C ASP A 8 16.25 -4.83 14.34
N ASP A 9 15.01 -5.00 14.81
CA ASP A 9 14.17 -3.93 15.34
C ASP A 9 14.59 -3.44 16.74
N GLY A 10 15.63 -4.05 17.35
CA GLY A 10 16.13 -3.65 18.67
C GLY A 10 15.13 -3.85 19.82
N CYS A 11 14.10 -4.67 19.58
CA CYS A 11 13.12 -5.07 20.57
C CYS A 11 13.57 -6.35 21.28
N ASP A 12 13.47 -6.35 22.61
CA ASP A 12 13.65 -7.54 23.43
C ASP A 12 12.39 -8.40 23.40
N TYR A 13 12.50 -9.51 22.66
CA TYR A 13 11.47 -10.52 22.52
C TYR A 13 11.60 -11.67 23.54
N THR A 14 12.62 -11.67 24.40
CA THR A 14 12.94 -12.78 25.30
C THR A 14 11.73 -13.22 26.11
N SER A 15 11.04 -12.26 26.75
CA SER A 15 9.86 -12.52 27.57
C SER A 15 8.70 -13.12 26.76
N LEU A 16 8.49 -12.67 25.51
CA LEU A 16 7.44 -13.21 24.65
C LEU A 16 7.79 -14.62 24.15
N ILE A 17 9.06 -14.88 23.85
CA ILE A 17 9.56 -16.21 23.45
C ILE A 17 9.40 -17.19 24.61
N VAL A 18 9.88 -16.83 25.81
CA VAL A 18 9.72 -17.62 27.03
C VAL A 18 8.25 -17.85 27.35
N TRP A 19 7.42 -16.83 27.16
CA TRP A 19 5.98 -16.98 27.29
C TRP A 19 5.48 -18.04 26.32
N ARG A 20 5.75 -17.94 25.01
CA ARG A 20 5.28 -18.94 24.02
C ARG A 20 5.76 -20.35 24.34
N MET A 21 7.01 -20.52 24.75
CA MET A 21 7.58 -21.82 25.13
C MET A 21 6.83 -22.45 26.32
N ASN A 22 6.43 -21.66 27.31
CA ASN A 22 5.71 -22.15 28.49
C ASN A 22 4.18 -22.21 28.32
N ALA A 23 3.64 -22.07 27.10
CA ALA A 23 2.20 -22.11 26.85
C ALA A 23 1.54 -23.42 27.28
N GLY A 24 2.19 -24.57 27.02
CA GLY A 24 1.67 -25.88 27.41
C GLY A 24 1.63 -26.08 28.93
N ALA A 25 2.66 -25.60 29.64
CA ALA A 25 2.67 -25.64 31.11
C ALA A 25 1.53 -24.81 31.71
N ARG A 26 1.30 -23.60 31.17
CA ARG A 26 0.20 -22.72 31.60
C ARG A 26 -1.18 -23.29 31.30
N ALA A 27 -1.35 -23.95 30.15
CA ALA A 27 -2.62 -24.60 29.80
C ALA A 27 -2.94 -25.77 30.74
N ARG A 28 -1.92 -26.45 31.27
CA ARG A 28 -2.07 -27.63 32.13
C ARG A 28 -2.13 -27.31 33.63
N SER A 29 -1.52 -26.22 34.07
CA SER A 29 -1.46 -25.85 35.49
C SER A 29 -2.77 -25.31 36.06
N GLY A 30 -3.81 -25.12 35.24
CA GLY A 30 -5.11 -24.60 35.67
C GLY A 30 -5.05 -23.15 36.18
N ALA A 31 -3.90 -22.47 36.00
CA ALA A 31 -3.77 -21.05 36.30
C ALA A 31 -4.70 -20.25 35.39
N GLY A 32 -5.25 -19.14 35.91
CA GLY A 32 -6.09 -18.24 35.12
C GLY A 32 -5.38 -17.80 33.84
N PHE A 33 -6.16 -17.51 32.79
CA PHE A 33 -5.60 -17.06 31.52
C PHE A 33 -4.72 -15.82 31.70
N VAL A 34 -3.42 -15.94 31.38
CA VAL A 34 -2.45 -14.84 31.42
C VAL A 34 -2.12 -14.42 30.00
N MET A 35 -2.28 -13.13 29.69
CA MET A 35 -1.95 -12.59 28.37
C MET A 35 -0.44 -12.69 28.05
N PRO A 36 -0.06 -12.80 26.77
CA PRO A 36 1.34 -12.72 26.36
C PRO A 36 1.94 -11.34 26.67
N PRO A 37 3.21 -11.28 27.14
CA PRO A 37 3.90 -10.02 27.37
C PRO A 37 4.22 -9.33 26.03
N VAL A 38 4.10 -8.00 26.00
CA VAL A 38 4.45 -7.20 24.84
C VAL A 38 5.98 -7.07 24.76
N PRO A 39 6.62 -7.25 23.60
CA PRO A 39 8.06 -7.02 23.43
C PRO A 39 8.45 -5.59 23.83
N GLN A 40 9.54 -5.46 24.58
CA GLN A 40 9.99 -4.17 25.10
C GLN A 40 11.14 -3.64 24.23
N GLN A 41 11.12 -2.35 23.90
CA GLN A 41 12.25 -1.73 23.21
C GLN A 41 13.36 -1.43 24.23
N VAL A 42 14.51 -2.10 24.10
CA VAL A 42 15.59 -2.04 25.12
C VAL A 42 16.69 -1.04 24.73
N VAL A 43 16.74 -0.61 23.47
CA VAL A 43 17.57 0.53 23.06
C VAL A 43 16.76 1.39 22.08
N PRO A 44 16.41 2.64 22.43
CA PRO A 44 15.94 3.56 21.42
C PRO A 44 17.11 3.80 20.45
N PRO A 45 16.97 3.53 19.14
CA PRO A 45 17.99 3.92 18.19
C PRO A 45 18.19 5.43 18.31
N LEU A 46 19.44 5.89 18.33
CA LEU A 46 19.80 7.31 18.23
C LEU A 46 19.53 7.81 16.80
N CYS A 47 18.31 7.58 16.31
CA CYS A 47 17.79 8.02 15.05
C CYS A 47 16.36 8.44 15.35
N LYS A 48 16.16 9.76 15.45
CA LYS A 48 14.86 10.40 15.67
C LYS A 48 13.89 9.97 14.58
N LYS A 49 13.15 8.89 14.82
CA LYS A 49 11.91 8.59 14.10
C LYS A 49 10.79 9.14 14.96
N THR A 50 10.25 10.29 14.57
CA THR A 50 8.95 10.76 15.03
C THR A 50 7.90 9.75 14.60
N VAL A 51 7.66 8.74 15.45
CA VAL A 51 6.46 7.92 15.41
C VAL A 51 5.42 8.65 16.25
N THR A 52 4.63 9.51 15.60
CA THR A 52 3.44 10.07 16.24
C THR A 52 2.37 8.98 16.23
N ARG A 53 2.09 8.41 17.40
CA ARG A 53 0.89 7.59 17.63
C ARG A 53 -0.33 8.41 17.23
N SER A 54 -1.18 7.84 16.38
CA SER A 54 -2.44 8.40 15.91
C SER A 54 -3.37 8.76 17.07
N SER A 55 -3.35 10.01 17.50
CA SER A 55 -4.51 10.69 18.07
C SER A 55 -5.25 11.37 16.93
N LYS A 56 -6.53 11.01 16.78
CA LYS A 56 -7.48 11.44 15.76
C LYS A 56 -7.44 12.97 15.55
N PRO A 57 -7.10 13.50 14.35
CA PRO A 57 -7.25 14.93 14.07
C PRO A 57 -8.47 15.22 13.18
N LYS A 58 -9.19 16.29 13.55
CA LYS A 58 -10.14 17.04 12.71
C LYS A 58 -9.52 17.36 11.33
N PRO A 59 -10.30 17.35 10.23
CA PRO A 59 -9.75 17.57 8.90
C PRO A 59 -9.48 19.06 8.67
N THR A 60 -8.24 19.49 8.90
CA THR A 60 -7.69 20.69 8.26
C THR A 60 -7.00 20.27 6.97
N LYS A 61 -7.47 20.85 5.84
CA LYS A 61 -6.99 20.61 4.47
C LYS A 61 -5.46 20.66 4.38
N ARG A 62 -4.81 19.51 4.37
CA ARG A 62 -3.48 19.34 3.76
C ARG A 62 -3.68 18.56 2.47
N ARG A 63 -3.30 19.17 1.33
CA ARG A 63 -3.26 18.50 0.03
C ARG A 63 -2.22 17.38 0.11
N SER A 64 -2.64 16.17 0.42
CA SER A 64 -1.83 14.97 0.22
C SER A 64 -1.68 14.74 -1.29
N THR A 65 -0.44 14.77 -1.77
CA THR A 65 -0.01 14.48 -3.15
C THR A 65 0.25 12.98 -3.38
N ASP A 66 -0.22 12.11 -2.49
CA ASP A 66 -0.01 10.65 -2.55
C ASP A 66 -1.05 9.88 -3.37
N THR A 67 -2.04 10.58 -3.93
CA THR A 67 -3.04 9.98 -4.82
C THR A 67 -2.72 10.43 -6.23
N THR A 68 -2.39 9.49 -7.09
CA THR A 68 -2.11 9.79 -8.49
C THR A 68 -3.32 10.49 -9.09
N PRO A 69 -3.14 11.72 -9.62
CA PRO A 69 -4.24 12.42 -10.24
C PRO A 69 -4.74 11.55 -11.38
N ALA A 70 -6.04 11.25 -11.36
CA ALA A 70 -6.67 10.38 -12.36
C ALA A 70 -6.36 10.86 -13.78
N ASP A 71 -6.25 12.17 -13.93
CA ASP A 71 -5.88 12.88 -15.15
C ASP A 71 -4.55 12.38 -15.74
N VAL A 72 -3.49 12.31 -14.93
CA VAL A 72 -2.18 11.84 -15.39
C VAL A 72 -2.22 10.39 -15.86
N LEU A 73 -2.89 9.53 -15.09
CA LEU A 73 -3.01 8.11 -15.44
C LEU A 73 -3.83 7.91 -16.72
N VAL A 74 -4.94 8.64 -16.83
CA VAL A 74 -5.81 8.62 -18.01
C VAL A 74 -5.05 9.10 -19.24
N SER A 75 -4.33 10.23 -19.16
CA SER A 75 -3.53 10.78 -20.26
C SER A 75 -2.50 9.77 -20.80
N VAL A 76 -1.87 9.01 -19.89
CA VAL A 76 -0.91 7.96 -20.27
C VAL A 76 -1.60 6.78 -20.95
N MET A 77 -2.74 6.32 -20.42
CA MET A 77 -3.41 5.09 -20.84
C MET A 77 -4.38 5.27 -22.01
N PHE A 78 -4.87 6.48 -22.25
CA PHE A 78 -5.94 6.73 -23.22
C PHE A 78 -5.53 6.31 -24.63
N GLY A 79 -6.32 5.43 -25.24
CA GLY A 79 -6.09 4.92 -26.58
C GLY A 79 -4.87 4.01 -26.74
N LYS A 80 -4.22 3.60 -25.64
CA LYS A 80 -3.03 2.74 -25.68
C LYS A 80 -3.27 1.44 -24.93
N THR A 81 -2.78 0.35 -25.51
CA THR A 81 -2.75 -0.97 -24.87
C THR A 81 -1.43 -1.15 -24.15
N LEU A 82 -1.45 -1.06 -22.82
CA LEU A 82 -0.23 -1.05 -22.01
C LEU A 82 -0.29 -2.13 -20.91
N THR A 83 0.88 -2.70 -20.58
CA THR A 83 1.05 -3.51 -19.36
C THR A 83 1.26 -2.61 -18.15
N TYR A 84 1.11 -3.13 -16.93
CA TYR A 84 1.46 -2.38 -15.71
C TYR A 84 2.87 -1.78 -15.75
N ARG A 85 3.86 -2.55 -16.22
CA ARG A 85 5.22 -2.05 -16.38
C ARG A 85 5.33 -0.97 -17.45
N GLY A 86 4.61 -1.12 -18.57
CA GLY A 86 4.55 -0.11 -19.62
C GLY A 86 3.95 1.21 -19.13
N ILE A 87 2.88 1.15 -18.32
CA ILE A 87 2.24 2.33 -17.72
C ILE A 87 3.23 3.04 -16.79
N LEU A 88 3.92 2.31 -15.91
CA LEU A 88 4.93 2.90 -15.03
C LEU A 88 6.08 3.55 -15.81
N ALA A 89 6.56 2.91 -16.87
CA ALA A 89 7.62 3.46 -17.71
C ALA A 89 7.16 4.73 -18.46
N ALA A 90 5.91 4.77 -18.92
CA ALA A 90 5.33 5.95 -19.57
C ALA A 90 5.12 7.10 -18.58
N LEU A 91 4.67 6.79 -17.36
CA LEU A 91 4.54 7.77 -16.27
C LEU A 91 5.90 8.37 -15.89
N ALA A 92 6.93 7.55 -15.75
CA ALA A 92 8.27 8.03 -15.45
C ALA A 92 8.82 8.99 -16.53
N LYS A 93 8.41 8.81 -17.79
CA LYS A 93 8.81 9.70 -18.90
C LYS A 93 8.04 11.02 -18.92
N GLN A 94 6.73 10.98 -18.71
CA GLN A 94 5.87 12.16 -18.85
C GLN A 94 5.75 12.98 -17.57
N HIS A 95 5.88 12.33 -16.40
CA HIS A 95 5.69 12.92 -15.09
C HIS A 95 6.71 12.36 -14.08
N PRO A 96 7.98 12.81 -14.13
CA PRO A 96 9.01 12.36 -13.19
C PRO A 96 8.70 12.74 -11.74
N GLU A 97 7.85 13.76 -11.54
CA GLU A 97 7.34 14.23 -10.25
C GLU A 97 6.44 13.18 -9.54
N CYS A 98 5.89 12.21 -10.28
CA CYS A 98 4.95 11.21 -9.77
C CYS A 98 5.64 9.87 -9.52
N SER A 99 6.11 9.66 -8.29
CA SER A 99 6.66 8.38 -7.83
C SER A 99 5.55 7.37 -7.50
N LEU A 100 5.09 6.63 -8.51
CA LEU A 100 4.01 5.65 -8.38
C LEU A 100 4.57 4.23 -8.15
N THR A 101 4.18 3.56 -7.07
CA THR A 101 4.52 2.13 -6.86
C THR A 101 3.62 1.19 -7.68
N LEU A 102 4.13 0.01 -8.04
CA LEU A 102 3.34 -1.00 -8.77
C LEU A 102 2.01 -1.34 -8.07
N ARG A 103 2.04 -1.49 -6.73
CA ARG A 103 0.85 -1.82 -5.94
C ARG A 103 -0.21 -0.71 -6.00
N GLN A 104 0.21 0.55 -5.90
CA GLN A 104 -0.71 1.69 -6.04
C GLN A 104 -1.33 1.73 -7.45
N LEU A 105 -0.54 1.45 -8.49
CA LEU A 105 -1.07 1.38 -9.86
C LEU A 105 -2.10 0.25 -10.00
N GLN A 106 -1.80 -0.94 -9.47
CA GLN A 106 -2.70 -2.09 -9.51
C GLN A 106 -4.03 -1.79 -8.81
N MET A 107 -3.99 -1.26 -7.58
CA MET A 107 -5.20 -0.85 -6.85
C MET A 107 -6.00 0.18 -7.63
N ARG A 108 -5.30 1.10 -8.29
CA ARG A 108 -5.93 2.17 -9.05
C ARG A 108 -6.61 1.68 -10.32
N VAL A 109 -5.92 0.86 -11.11
CA VAL A 109 -6.47 0.24 -12.32
C VAL A 109 -7.63 -0.70 -11.95
N PHE A 110 -7.51 -1.44 -10.85
CA PHE A 110 -8.60 -2.25 -10.32
C PHE A 110 -9.85 -1.41 -10.03
N SER A 111 -9.70 -0.29 -9.31
CA SER A 111 -10.82 0.63 -9.06
C SER A 111 -11.40 1.28 -10.33
N MET A 112 -10.58 1.44 -11.38
CA MET A 112 -11.07 1.91 -12.69
C MET A 112 -11.91 0.85 -13.39
N ILE A 113 -11.53 -0.42 -13.29
CA ILE A 113 -12.29 -1.55 -13.87
C ILE A 113 -13.64 -1.72 -13.19
N GLU A 114 -13.71 -1.51 -11.86
CA GLU A 114 -14.97 -1.56 -11.12
C GLU A 114 -15.89 -0.34 -11.38
N SER A 115 -15.33 0.75 -11.88
CA SER A 115 -16.05 2.01 -12.09
C SER A 115 -16.91 1.96 -13.36
N ARG A 116 -18.17 2.40 -13.24
CA ARG A 116 -19.08 2.58 -14.40
C ARG A 116 -18.75 3.81 -15.26
N TYR A 117 -17.86 4.67 -14.78
CA TYR A 117 -17.49 5.94 -15.41
C TYR A 117 -16.25 5.83 -16.30
N VAL A 118 -15.67 4.62 -16.41
CA VAL A 118 -14.44 4.37 -17.15
C VAL A 118 -14.63 3.14 -18.02
N GLY A 119 -14.46 3.30 -19.32
CA GLY A 119 -14.40 2.20 -20.28
C GLY A 119 -12.98 1.65 -20.36
N ILE A 120 -12.62 0.74 -19.46
CA ILE A 120 -11.34 0.03 -19.48
C ILE A 120 -11.57 -1.45 -19.78
N THR A 121 -10.75 -2.01 -20.67
CA THR A 121 -10.79 -3.44 -21.01
C THR A 121 -9.48 -4.09 -20.66
N ARG A 122 -9.59 -5.25 -20.03
CA ARG A 122 -8.48 -6.14 -19.74
C ARG A 122 -8.35 -7.14 -20.88
N HIS A 123 -7.15 -7.26 -21.43
CA HIS A 123 -6.82 -8.23 -22.45
C HIS A 123 -5.99 -9.35 -21.81
N ASP A 124 -6.57 -10.55 -21.79
CA ASP A 124 -5.91 -11.78 -21.32
C ASP A 124 -5.46 -12.69 -22.48
N ASP A 125 -5.70 -12.28 -23.73
CA ASP A 125 -5.32 -13.01 -24.95
C ASP A 125 -3.80 -13.00 -25.20
N MET A 126 -3.05 -12.20 -24.44
CA MET A 126 -1.60 -12.03 -24.53
C MET A 126 -0.91 -12.66 -23.31
N PRO A 127 0.37 -13.07 -23.44
CA PRO A 127 1.11 -13.75 -22.36
C PRO A 127 1.27 -12.92 -21.08
N VAL A 128 1.09 -11.59 -21.19
CA VAL A 128 1.05 -10.66 -20.07
C VAL A 128 -0.27 -9.92 -20.15
N THR A 129 -0.91 -9.63 -19.01
CA THR A 129 -2.17 -8.87 -19.02
C THR A 129 -1.94 -7.42 -19.47
N HIS A 130 -2.71 -6.99 -20.46
CA HIS A 130 -2.73 -5.61 -20.94
C HIS A 130 -4.05 -4.92 -20.62
N TYR A 131 -4.00 -3.61 -20.52
CA TYR A 131 -5.17 -2.77 -20.29
C TYR A 131 -5.26 -1.72 -21.39
N THR A 132 -6.47 -1.55 -21.92
CA THR A 132 -6.79 -0.52 -22.90
C THR A 132 -7.89 0.35 -22.35
N LEU A 133 -7.69 1.66 -22.39
CA LEU A 133 -8.62 2.66 -21.91
C LEU A 133 -9.28 3.36 -23.11
N TYR A 134 -10.58 3.17 -23.29
CA TYR A 134 -11.36 3.65 -24.44
C TYR A 134 -12.12 4.95 -24.15
N SER A 135 -12.74 5.04 -22.96
CA SER A 135 -13.58 6.17 -22.60
C SER A 135 -13.46 6.52 -21.13
N ILE A 136 -13.63 7.80 -20.82
CA ILE A 136 -13.70 8.33 -19.46
C ILE A 136 -14.84 9.35 -19.42
N ASP A 137 -15.74 9.20 -18.45
CA ASP A 137 -16.72 10.24 -18.12
C ASP A 137 -16.05 11.30 -17.21
N PRO A 138 -16.23 12.60 -17.47
CA PRO A 138 -15.71 13.67 -16.61
C PRO A 138 -16.04 13.51 -15.11
N ARG A 139 -17.16 12.87 -14.77
CA ARG A 139 -17.56 12.54 -13.37
C ARG A 139 -16.56 11.62 -12.68
N PHE A 140 -15.76 10.87 -13.42
CA PHE A 140 -14.71 10.03 -12.85
C PHE A 140 -13.65 10.87 -12.12
N TYR A 141 -13.29 12.05 -12.64
CA TYR A 141 -12.28 12.91 -12.03
C TYR A 141 -12.72 13.43 -10.65
N THR A 142 -14.00 13.77 -10.51
CA THR A 142 -14.56 14.27 -9.23
C THR A 142 -14.65 13.17 -8.20
N LEU A 143 -15.11 11.98 -8.58
CA LEU A 143 -15.19 10.81 -7.70
C LEU A 143 -13.80 10.32 -7.28
N SER A 144 -12.87 10.31 -8.22
CA SER A 144 -11.47 9.99 -7.94
C SER A 144 -10.86 10.91 -6.88
N ALA A 145 -11.13 12.21 -6.97
CA ALA A 145 -10.59 13.18 -6.03
C ALA A 145 -11.19 13.01 -4.62
N ALA A 146 -12.42 12.51 -4.54
CA ALA A 146 -13.11 12.20 -3.30
C ALA A 146 -12.67 10.87 -2.66
N GLN A 147 -12.11 9.94 -3.44
CA GLN A 147 -11.56 8.65 -3.00
C GLN A 147 -10.21 8.81 -2.26
N LYS A 148 -10.12 9.74 -1.32
CA LYS A 148 -9.03 9.86 -0.33
C LYS A 148 -9.54 9.26 0.98
N ARG A 149 -9.35 7.96 1.17
CA ARG A 149 -9.62 7.29 2.44
C ARG A 149 -8.38 6.57 2.92
#